data_AF-A0A9J5ZW35-F1
#
_entry.id   AF-A0A9J5ZW35-F1
#
_cell.length_a   1.000
_cell.length_b   1.000
_cell.length_c   1.000
_cell.angle_alpha   90.00
_cell.angle_beta   90.00
_cell.angle_gamma   90.00
#
_symmetry.space_group_name_H-M   'P 1'
#
loop_
_entity.id
_entity.type
_entity.pdbx_description
1 polymer ?
#
loop_
_entity_poly.entity_id
_entity_poly.type
_entity_poly.pdbx_seq_one_letter_code
_entity_poly.pdbx_strand_id
1 'polypeptide(L)'
;MDTKRSLVRSRIQQDVVDIIVLVEAKLRGEVGEYVQQLGGNRWMGGMWMESLGSKRGILIMWDKMNWKGEHFSDLNQDLIWFITAVYAPCDGKERKELWEELGAMRSFCEGPWVVCGDFNTTRFPSEKTNCSRISEAMSDFSSCINELELVDPPLFGGPYTWR
;
A
#
# COMPACT_ATOMS: atom_id res chain seq x y z
N MET A 1 -23.02 -12.00 -3.65
CA MET A 1 -21.83 -11.11 -3.65
C MET A 1 -20.71 -11.90 -2.98
N ASP A 2 -19.51 -11.95 -3.56
CA ASP A 2 -18.39 -12.78 -3.09
C ASP A 2 -18.05 -12.49 -1.62
N THR A 3 -17.93 -13.52 -0.76
CA THR A 3 -17.89 -13.41 0.71
C THR A 3 -16.72 -12.53 1.22
N LYS A 4 -15.63 -12.46 0.44
CA LYS A 4 -14.49 -11.59 0.72
C LYS A 4 -14.78 -10.11 0.45
N ARG A 5 -15.49 -9.81 -0.65
CA ARG A 5 -15.83 -8.42 -1.00
C ARG A 5 -16.78 -7.80 0.02
N SER A 6 -17.73 -8.57 0.53
CA SER A 6 -18.62 -8.11 1.61
C SER A 6 -17.86 -7.81 2.90
N LEU A 7 -16.84 -8.61 3.23
CA LEU A 7 -16.00 -8.37 4.41
C LEU A 7 -15.17 -7.08 4.26
N VAL A 8 -14.50 -6.92 3.11
CA VAL A 8 -13.72 -5.69 2.82
C VAL A 8 -14.62 -4.46 2.86
N ARG A 9 -15.80 -4.51 2.22
CA ARG A 9 -16.78 -3.43 2.27
C ARG A 9 -17.22 -3.12 3.70
N SER A 10 -17.56 -4.14 4.50
CA SER A 10 -17.97 -3.95 5.89
C SER A 10 -16.88 -3.24 6.70
N ARG A 11 -15.61 -3.56 6.44
CA ARG A 11 -14.48 -2.94 7.15
C ARG A 11 -14.28 -1.49 6.74
N ILE A 12 -14.33 -1.20 5.44
CA ILE A 12 -14.27 0.18 4.90
C ILE A 12 -15.35 1.08 5.50
N GLN A 13 -16.54 0.53 5.74
CA GLN A 13 -17.66 1.26 6.33
C GLN A 13 -17.54 1.47 7.84
N GLN A 14 -16.89 0.54 8.56
CA GLN A 14 -16.71 0.63 10.02
C GLN A 14 -15.58 1.56 10.42
N ASP A 15 -14.44 1.47 9.72
CA ASP A 15 -13.19 2.11 10.16
C ASP A 15 -13.04 3.57 9.66
N VAL A 16 -14.04 4.11 8.93
CA VAL A 16 -14.05 5.48 8.38
C VAL A 16 -12.71 5.85 7.71
N VAL A 17 -12.28 5.01 6.77
CA VAL A 17 -10.96 5.13 6.14
C VAL A 17 -10.99 6.08 4.95
N ASP A 18 -10.05 7.00 4.84
CA ASP A 18 -10.00 7.98 3.74
C ASP A 18 -9.34 7.46 2.47
N ILE A 19 -8.29 6.65 2.62
CA ILE A 19 -7.55 6.03 1.52
C ILE A 19 -7.42 4.54 1.79
N ILE A 20 -7.64 3.73 0.76
CA ILE A 20 -7.59 2.26 0.83
C ILE A 20 -6.66 1.78 -0.27
N VAL A 21 -5.68 0.96 0.10
CA VAL A 21 -4.77 0.29 -0.84
C VAL A 21 -5.01 -1.21 -0.74
N LEU A 22 -5.38 -1.83 -1.86
CA LEU A 22 -5.55 -3.27 -1.99
C LEU A 22 -4.49 -3.81 -2.94
N VAL A 23 -3.54 -4.56 -2.39
CA VAL A 23 -2.51 -5.29 -3.15
C VAL A 23 -3.01 -6.68 -3.55
N GLU A 24 -2.40 -7.26 -4.59
CA GLU A 24 -2.80 -8.54 -5.19
C GLU A 24 -4.28 -8.64 -5.62
N ALA A 25 -4.95 -7.51 -5.82
CA ALA A 25 -6.34 -7.52 -6.24
C ALA A 25 -6.46 -8.21 -7.60
N LYS A 26 -7.56 -8.96 -7.80
CA LYS A 26 -7.82 -9.70 -9.04
C LYS A 26 -9.07 -9.14 -9.68
N LEU A 27 -8.92 -7.95 -10.27
CA LEU A 27 -10.02 -7.28 -10.91
C LEU A 27 -10.23 -7.84 -12.31
N ARG A 28 -11.48 -8.00 -12.69
CA ARG A 28 -11.92 -8.37 -14.04
C ARG A 28 -13.02 -7.38 -14.44
N GLY A 29 -12.77 -6.57 -15.45
CA GLY A 29 -13.69 -5.52 -15.88
C GLY A 29 -13.32 -4.13 -15.35
N GLU A 30 -14.28 -3.22 -15.40
CA GLU A 30 -14.07 -1.80 -15.15
C GLU A 30 -13.78 -1.49 -13.68
N VAL A 31 -12.71 -0.73 -13.42
CA VAL A 31 -12.27 -0.32 -12.08
C VAL A 31 -13.39 0.37 -11.32
N GLY A 32 -14.18 1.20 -12.00
CA GLY A 32 -15.29 1.96 -11.41
C GLY A 32 -16.34 1.07 -10.74
N GLU A 33 -16.61 -0.13 -11.26
CA GLU A 33 -17.56 -1.07 -10.66
C GLU A 33 -17.06 -1.57 -9.30
N TYR A 34 -15.77 -1.87 -9.20
CA TYR A 34 -15.15 -2.31 -7.95
C TYR A 34 -15.13 -1.19 -6.91
N VAL A 35 -14.77 0.02 -7.33
CA VAL A 35 -14.76 1.21 -6.47
C VAL A 35 -16.16 1.46 -5.88
N GLN A 36 -17.21 1.37 -6.70
CA GLN A 36 -18.60 1.52 -6.24
C GLN A 36 -19.02 0.38 -5.31
N GLN A 37 -18.74 -0.87 -5.68
CA GLN A 37 -19.12 -2.04 -4.88
C GLN A 37 -18.47 -2.03 -3.49
N LEU A 38 -17.18 -1.68 -3.41
CA LEU A 38 -16.41 -1.65 -2.16
C LEU A 38 -16.65 -0.37 -1.35
N GLY A 39 -16.78 0.77 -2.02
CA GLY A 39 -17.07 2.07 -1.39
C GLY A 39 -18.49 2.19 -0.84
N GLY A 40 -19.42 1.38 -1.34
CA GLY A 40 -20.82 1.42 -0.93
C GLY A 40 -21.46 2.77 -1.26
N ASN A 41 -21.94 3.48 -0.24
CA ASN A 41 -22.61 4.78 -0.40
C ASN A 41 -21.63 5.97 -0.34
N ARG A 42 -20.32 5.72 -0.17
CA ARG A 42 -19.30 6.78 -0.11
C ARG A 42 -18.94 7.26 -1.51
N TRP A 43 -18.59 8.54 -1.62
CA TRP A 43 -18.14 9.12 -2.88
C TRP A 43 -16.68 8.75 -3.15
N MET A 44 -16.44 7.53 -3.60
CA MET A 44 -15.09 7.00 -3.80
C MET A 44 -14.55 7.22 -5.21
N GLY A 45 -13.27 7.57 -5.29
CA GLY A 45 -12.43 7.47 -6.48
C GLY A 45 -11.55 6.22 -6.40
N GLY A 46 -10.95 5.85 -7.52
CA GLY A 46 -9.94 4.80 -7.51
C GLY A 46 -9.14 4.73 -8.79
N MET A 47 -7.93 4.19 -8.67
CA MET A 47 -7.03 3.86 -9.76
C MET A 47 -6.59 2.41 -9.65
N TRP A 48 -6.31 1.80 -10.80
CA TRP A 48 -5.89 0.40 -10.90
C TRP A 48 -4.59 0.32 -11.68
N MET A 49 -3.62 -0.40 -11.11
CA MET A 49 -2.36 -0.69 -11.77
C MET A 49 -2.18 -2.20 -11.88
N GLU A 50 -2.09 -2.70 -13.10
CA GLU A 50 -1.83 -4.11 -13.37
C GLU A 50 -0.35 -4.42 -13.19
N SER A 51 -0.06 -5.55 -12.56
CA SER A 51 1.27 -6.16 -12.60
C SER A 51 1.54 -6.64 -14.02
N LEU A 52 2.71 -6.30 -14.56
CA LEU A 52 3.13 -6.71 -15.91
C LEU A 52 2.89 -8.22 -16.12
N GLY A 53 2.08 -8.57 -17.12
CA GLY A 53 1.80 -9.96 -17.51
C GLY A 53 0.89 -10.76 -16.57
N SER A 54 0.25 -10.13 -15.58
CA SER A 54 -0.60 -10.79 -14.58
C SER A 54 -2.00 -10.17 -14.50
N LYS A 55 -3.00 -10.96 -14.09
CA LYS A 55 -4.35 -10.46 -13.71
C LYS A 55 -4.41 -9.96 -12.26
N ARG A 56 -3.25 -9.66 -11.67
CA ARG A 56 -3.09 -9.13 -10.32
C ARG A 56 -2.58 -7.69 -10.41
N GLY A 57 -2.77 -6.93 -9.35
CA GLY A 57 -2.36 -5.54 -9.33
C GLY A 57 -2.72 -4.85 -8.04
N ILE A 58 -2.56 -3.53 -8.07
CA ILE A 58 -2.80 -2.66 -6.94
C ILE A 58 -4.00 -1.78 -7.26
N LEU A 59 -5.02 -1.81 -6.39
CA LEU A 59 -6.16 -0.90 -6.41
C LEU A 59 -5.98 0.11 -5.29
N ILE A 60 -5.89 1.38 -5.66
CA ILE A 60 -5.93 2.50 -4.70
C ILE A 60 -7.29 3.16 -4.80
N MET A 61 -7.98 3.32 -3.69
CA MET A 61 -9.27 4.02 -3.59
C MET A 61 -9.17 5.17 -2.59
N TRP A 62 -9.93 6.23 -2.81
CA TRP A 62 -9.93 7.38 -1.90
C TRP A 62 -11.29 8.07 -1.85
N ASP A 63 -11.56 8.75 -0.74
CA ASP A 63 -12.75 9.59 -0.61
C ASP A 63 -12.58 10.89 -1.42
N LYS A 64 -13.42 11.09 -2.44
CA LYS A 64 -13.38 12.27 -3.31
C LYS A 64 -13.85 13.55 -2.62
N MET A 65 -14.49 13.46 -1.45
CA MET A 65 -14.84 14.64 -0.67
C MET A 65 -13.62 15.28 -0.01
N ASN A 66 -12.59 14.48 0.30
CA ASN A 66 -11.40 14.92 1.01
C ASN A 66 -10.17 15.02 0.09
N TRP A 67 -10.12 14.21 -0.98
CA TRP A 67 -8.92 14.06 -1.81
C TRP A 67 -9.19 14.16 -3.30
N LYS A 68 -8.29 14.84 -4.01
CA LYS A 68 -8.16 14.80 -5.47
C LYS A 68 -7.04 13.82 -5.84
N GLY A 69 -7.24 13.04 -6.91
CA GLY A 69 -6.35 11.93 -7.30
C GLY A 69 -4.95 12.36 -7.76
N GLU A 70 -4.11 11.37 -8.11
CA GLU A 70 -2.67 11.38 -8.50
C GLU A 70 -1.71 12.13 -7.56
N HIS A 71 -2.10 13.28 -7.02
CA HIS A 71 -1.47 13.98 -5.92
C HIS A 71 -2.51 14.18 -4.83
N PHE A 72 -2.36 13.48 -3.70
CA PHE A 72 -3.24 13.66 -2.58
C PHE A 72 -2.95 15.05 -2.00
N SER A 73 -3.82 15.99 -2.30
CA SER A 73 -3.82 17.34 -1.72
C SER A 73 -5.00 17.40 -0.78
N ASP A 74 -4.75 17.74 0.50
CA ASP A 74 -5.84 17.95 1.44
C ASP A 74 -6.62 19.19 0.99
N LEU A 75 -7.90 19.03 0.70
CA LEU A 75 -8.76 20.13 0.28
C LEU A 75 -8.97 21.17 1.38
N ASN A 76 -8.63 20.85 2.63
CA ASN A 76 -8.85 21.71 3.79
C ASN A 76 -7.56 22.33 4.36
N GLN A 77 -6.36 21.91 3.95
CA GLN A 77 -5.10 22.27 4.64
C GLN A 77 -3.95 22.76 3.74
N ASP A 78 -4.18 22.99 2.43
CA ASP A 78 -3.14 23.41 1.46
C ASP A 78 -1.86 22.55 1.47
N LEU A 79 -1.93 21.33 2.04
CA LEU A 79 -0.81 20.41 2.17
C LEU A 79 -0.89 19.33 1.10
N ILE A 80 0.17 19.20 0.31
CA ILE A 80 0.34 18.13 -0.67
C ILE A 80 1.16 17.02 -0.02
N TRP A 81 0.63 15.81 -0.06
CA TRP A 81 1.28 14.60 0.44
C TRP A 81 1.21 13.52 -0.65
N PHE A 82 2.11 12.56 -0.53
CA PHE A 82 2.34 11.55 -1.55
C PHE A 82 2.10 10.18 -0.94
N ILE A 83 1.56 9.26 -1.75
CA ILE A 83 1.46 7.86 -1.38
C ILE A 83 2.02 7.00 -2.50
N THR A 84 2.85 6.02 -2.11
CA THR A 84 3.32 4.98 -3.00
C THR A 84 2.83 3.64 -2.46
N ALA A 85 2.03 2.96 -3.27
CA ALA A 85 1.58 1.61 -2.99
C ALA A 85 2.55 0.60 -3.62
N VAL A 86 3.05 -0.32 -2.81
CA VAL A 86 4.08 -1.29 -3.18
C VAL A 86 3.50 -2.69 -3.15
N TYR A 87 3.77 -3.47 -4.20
CA TYR A 87 3.64 -4.92 -4.17
C TYR A 87 4.98 -5.50 -4.61
N ALA A 88 5.89 -5.66 -3.65
CA ALA A 88 7.28 -6.00 -3.90
C ALA A 88 7.42 -7.45 -4.38
N PRO A 89 8.38 -7.75 -5.27
CA PRO A 89 8.62 -9.11 -5.72
C PRO A 89 9.20 -9.99 -4.60
N CYS A 90 8.93 -11.29 -4.68
CA CYS A 90 9.51 -12.28 -3.78
C CYS A 90 11.01 -12.48 -4.04
N ASP A 91 11.45 -12.30 -5.29
CA ASP A 91 12.86 -12.39 -5.68
C ASP A 91 13.69 -11.28 -5.02
N GLY A 92 14.85 -11.65 -4.47
CA GLY A 92 15.69 -10.72 -3.71
C GLY A 92 16.35 -9.66 -4.59
N LYS A 93 16.69 -10.00 -5.84
CA LYS A 93 17.33 -9.06 -6.76
C LYS A 93 16.32 -8.05 -7.28
N GLU A 94 15.17 -8.51 -7.76
CA GLU A 94 14.09 -7.61 -8.21
C GLU A 94 13.62 -6.68 -7.08
N ARG A 95 13.64 -7.15 -5.83
CA ARG A 95 13.27 -6.33 -4.68
C ARG A 95 14.31 -5.26 -4.35
N LYS A 96 15.60 -5.52 -4.58
CA LYS A 96 16.65 -4.50 -4.46
C LYS A 96 16.49 -3.40 -5.52
N GLU A 97 16.20 -3.80 -6.76
CA GLU A 97 15.93 -2.85 -7.85
C GLU A 97 14.73 -1.94 -7.48
N LEU A 98 13.68 -2.51 -6.88
CA LEU A 98 12.55 -1.72 -6.36
C LEU A 98 12.95 -0.73 -5.24
N TRP A 99 13.87 -1.09 -4.34
CA TRP A 99 14.36 -0.16 -3.31
C TRP A 99 15.10 1.04 -3.92
N GLU A 100 15.90 0.79 -4.97
CA GLU A 100 16.59 1.85 -5.72
C GLU A 100 15.58 2.77 -6.44
N GLU A 101 14.54 2.20 -7.03
CA GLU A 101 13.43 2.96 -7.65
C GLU A 101 12.69 3.83 -6.61
N LEU A 102 12.42 3.30 -5.41
CA LEU A 102 11.85 4.08 -4.31
C LEU A 102 12.76 5.24 -3.89
N GLY A 103 14.08 5.02 -3.87
CA GLY A 103 15.07 6.07 -3.68
C GLY A 103 15.02 7.17 -4.74
N ALA A 104 14.92 6.79 -6.01
CA ALA A 104 14.76 7.75 -7.09
C ALA A 104 13.43 8.51 -7.00
N MET A 105 12.35 7.86 -6.53
CA MET A 105 11.05 8.51 -6.35
C MET A 105 11.03 9.52 -5.20
N ARG A 106 11.82 9.31 -4.14
CA ARG A 106 11.84 10.18 -2.96
C ARG A 106 12.04 11.65 -3.30
N SER A 107 12.88 11.97 -4.29
CA SER A 107 13.15 13.35 -4.72
C SER A 107 11.96 14.05 -5.38
N PHE A 108 10.96 13.29 -5.86
CA PHE A 108 9.73 13.85 -6.44
C PHE A 108 8.64 14.11 -5.39
N CYS A 109 8.81 13.60 -4.17
CA CYS A 109 7.86 13.76 -3.07
C CYS A 109 8.27 14.95 -2.19
N GLU A 110 7.97 16.18 -2.61
CA GLU A 110 8.37 17.40 -1.89
C GLU A 110 7.68 17.58 -0.51
N GLY A 111 6.65 16.78 -0.22
CA GLY A 111 5.87 16.80 1.02
C GLY A 111 5.95 15.49 1.82
N PRO A 112 5.08 15.32 2.84
CA PRO A 112 4.94 14.06 3.54
C PRO A 112 4.70 12.91 2.57
N TRP A 113 5.37 11.79 2.79
CA TRP A 113 5.31 10.63 1.90
C TRP A 113 4.98 9.36 2.69
N VAL A 114 3.96 8.65 2.25
CA VAL A 114 3.54 7.37 2.80
C VAL A 114 3.88 6.28 1.79
N VAL A 115 4.72 5.33 2.21
CA VAL A 115 4.98 4.10 1.44
C VAL A 115 4.27 2.95 2.14
N CYS A 116 3.41 2.24 1.44
CA CYS A 116 2.58 1.17 2.03
C CYS A 116 2.36 0.03 1.05
N GLY A 117 1.89 -1.12 1.56
CA GLY A 117 1.57 -2.28 0.74
C GLY A 117 2.21 -3.55 1.28
N ASP A 118 2.56 -4.47 0.38
CA ASP A 118 3.21 -5.73 0.72
C ASP A 118 4.65 -5.71 0.20
N PHE A 119 5.58 -5.68 1.13
CA PHE A 119 7.01 -5.60 0.87
C PHE A 119 7.67 -6.98 0.70
N ASN A 120 6.93 -8.08 0.90
CA ASN A 120 7.43 -9.46 0.82
C ASN A 120 8.71 -9.74 1.66
N THR A 121 8.99 -8.89 2.65
CA THR A 121 10.09 -9.04 3.61
C THR A 121 9.71 -8.36 4.92
N THR A 122 10.38 -8.78 5.99
CA THR A 122 10.23 -8.19 7.34
C THR A 122 11.45 -7.34 7.63
N ARG A 123 11.35 -6.41 8.58
CA ARG A 123 12.46 -5.57 9.01
C ARG A 123 13.29 -6.27 10.08
N PHE A 124 12.63 -6.94 11.02
CA PHE A 124 13.27 -7.60 12.15
C PHE A 124 12.95 -9.11 12.21
N PRO A 125 13.88 -9.95 12.72
CA PRO A 125 13.60 -11.37 12.93
C PRO A 125 12.37 -11.64 13.81
N SER A 126 12.09 -10.76 14.78
CA SER A 126 10.93 -10.86 15.69
C SER A 126 9.58 -10.77 14.99
N GLU A 127 9.54 -10.26 13.75
CA GLU A 127 8.32 -10.14 12.94
C GLU A 127 8.04 -11.41 12.14
N LYS A 128 8.84 -12.47 12.32
CA LYS A 128 8.69 -13.75 11.64
C LYS A 128 8.80 -14.92 12.63
N THR A 129 7.81 -15.81 12.58
CA THR A 129 7.80 -17.02 13.40
C THR A 129 9.03 -17.89 13.12
N ASN A 130 9.68 -18.38 14.18
CA ASN A 130 10.88 -19.23 14.12
C ASN A 130 12.07 -18.57 13.40
N CYS A 131 12.15 -17.23 13.39
CA CYS A 131 13.29 -16.50 12.85
C CYS A 131 14.08 -15.82 13.97
N SER A 132 15.37 -16.11 14.05
CA SER A 132 16.29 -15.51 15.02
C SER A 132 17.51 -14.84 14.37
N ARG A 133 17.68 -15.01 13.06
CA ARG A 133 18.82 -14.50 12.31
C ARG A 133 18.36 -13.39 11.37
N ILE A 134 19.13 -12.31 11.32
CA ILE A 134 18.96 -11.25 10.32
C ILE A 134 19.33 -11.85 8.96
N SER A 135 18.41 -11.74 8.01
CA SER A 135 18.66 -12.11 6.60
C SER A 135 19.13 -10.89 5.81
N GLU A 136 19.74 -11.13 4.64
CA GLU A 136 20.12 -10.05 3.72
C GLU A 136 18.91 -9.19 3.35
N ALA A 137 17.76 -9.81 3.03
CA ALA A 137 16.53 -9.11 2.71
C ALA A 137 15.99 -8.21 3.84
N MET A 138 16.20 -8.60 5.11
CA MET A 138 15.86 -7.77 6.27
C MET A 138 16.81 -6.57 6.38
N SER A 139 18.10 -6.80 6.13
CA SER A 139 19.12 -5.75 6.14
C SER A 139 18.86 -4.73 5.04
N ASP A 140 18.62 -5.18 3.80
CA ASP A 140 18.34 -4.32 2.66
C ASP A 140 17.08 -3.47 2.90
N PHE A 141 16.01 -4.09 3.43
CA PHE A 141 14.78 -3.37 3.73
C PHE A 141 14.97 -2.35 4.86
N SER A 142 15.73 -2.70 5.89
CA SER A 142 16.09 -1.76 6.97
C SER A 142 16.92 -0.59 6.45
N SER A 143 17.88 -0.85 5.56
CA SER A 143 18.68 0.20 4.91
C SER A 143 17.80 1.11 4.07
N CYS A 144 16.91 0.56 3.24
CA CYS A 144 15.95 1.33 2.45
C CYS A 144 15.10 2.26 3.34
N ILE A 145 14.51 1.75 4.43
CA ILE A 145 13.73 2.58 5.37
C ILE A 145 14.58 3.73 5.93
N ASN A 146 15.82 3.44 6.34
CA ASN A 146 16.71 4.44 6.94
C ASN A 146 17.20 5.48 5.92
N GLU A 147 17.60 5.05 4.72
CA GLU A 147 18.09 5.92 3.63
C GLU A 147 17.00 6.87 3.12
N LEU A 148 15.75 6.42 3.11
CA LEU A 148 14.59 7.22 2.74
C LEU A 148 14.04 8.06 3.91
N GLU A 149 14.66 7.97 5.09
CA GLU A 149 14.22 8.61 6.34
C GLU A 149 12.76 8.29 6.69
N LEU A 150 12.31 7.09 6.35
CA LEU A 150 10.95 6.64 6.62
C LEU A 150 10.77 6.23 8.07
N VAL A 151 9.58 6.52 8.60
CA VAL A 151 9.15 6.08 9.93
C VAL A 151 8.25 4.87 9.77
N ASP A 152 8.64 3.78 10.40
CA ASP A 152 7.87 2.53 10.49
C ASP A 152 6.94 2.61 11.73
N PRO A 153 5.62 2.83 11.55
CA PRO A 153 4.71 3.01 12.66
C PRO A 153 4.44 1.68 13.37
N PRO A 154 4.15 1.69 14.69
CA PRO A 154 3.82 0.47 15.41
C PRO A 154 2.57 -0.19 14.80
N LEU A 155 2.63 -1.50 14.62
CA LEU A 155 1.51 -2.28 14.11
C LEU A 155 0.37 -2.31 15.14
N PHE A 156 -0.81 -1.86 14.72
CA PHE A 156 -2.00 -1.90 15.55
C PHE A 156 -2.74 -3.24 15.37
N GLY A 157 -3.09 -3.90 16.48
CA GLY A 157 -3.79 -5.18 16.49
C GLY A 157 -2.88 -6.37 16.76
N GLY A 158 -2.59 -7.18 15.74
CA GLY A 158 -1.78 -8.40 15.86
C GLY A 158 -0.29 -8.16 15.55
N PRO A 159 0.61 -9.06 15.96
CA PRO A 159 2.06 -8.91 15.73
C PRO A 159 2.51 -9.26 14.30
N TYR A 160 1.62 -9.79 13.45
CA TYR A 160 1.95 -10.25 12.10
C TYR A 160 0.86 -9.87 11.11
N THR A 161 1.25 -9.66 9.86
CA THR A 161 0.36 -9.30 8.73
C THR A 161 0.06 -10.46 7.79
N TRP A 162 0.77 -11.58 7.92
CA TRP A 162 0.65 -12.75 7.04
C TRP A 162 0.76 -14.06 7.84
N ARG A 163 0.12 -15.13 7.37
CA ARG A 163 0.03 -16.43 8.04
C ARG A 163 0.43 -17.58 7.12
#